data_AF-A0AAE9MWM1-F1
#
_entry.id   AF-A0AAE9MWM1-F1
#
_cell.length_a   1.000
_cell.length_b   1.000
_cell.length_c   1.000
_cell.angle_alpha   90.00
_cell.angle_beta   90.00
_cell.angle_gamma   90.00
#
_symmetry.space_group_name_H-M   'P 1'
#
loop_
_entity.id
_entity.type
_entity.pdbx_description
1 polymer ?
#
loop_
_entity_poly.entity_id
_entity_poly.type
_entity_poly.pdbx_seq_one_letter_code
_entity_poly.pdbx_strand_id
1 'polypeptide(L)'
;MRFANEMKKIALLLEKTHNMSVLQCVYNEEEIKLSDEEIKKLNEAHYRKIQIADAIYVVNLNGYIGEQVRREIAFAEKIGKKVIFHSNFYSENK
;
A
#
# COMPACT_ATOMS: atom_id res chain seq x y z
N MET A 1 -5.39 6.99 8.53
CA MET A 1 -5.38 6.34 7.19
C MET A 1 -6.77 5.76 6.93
N ARG A 2 -7.36 5.99 5.75
CA ARG A 2 -8.81 5.71 5.52
C ARG A 2 -9.21 4.23 5.62
N PHE A 3 -8.39 3.32 5.08
CA PHE A 3 -8.72 1.89 4.96
C PHE A 3 -7.78 1.00 5.78
N ALA A 4 -7.33 1.47 6.94
CA ALA A 4 -6.31 0.78 7.73
C ALA A 4 -6.76 -0.65 8.14
N ASN A 5 -8.01 -0.81 8.54
CA ASN A 5 -8.56 -2.11 8.95
C ASN A 5 -8.69 -3.08 7.77
N GLU A 6 -9.11 -2.59 6.62
CA GLU A 6 -9.23 -3.36 5.40
C GLU A 6 -7.86 -3.77 4.88
N MET A 7 -6.87 -2.87 4.90
CA MET A 7 -5.50 -3.18 4.51
C MET A 7 -4.91 -4.32 5.34
N LYS A 8 -5.09 -4.29 6.67
CA LYS A 8 -4.65 -5.38 7.56
C LYS A 8 -5.31 -6.72 7.22
N LYS A 9 -6.64 -6.72 6.99
CA LYS A 9 -7.40 -7.93 6.62
C LYS A 9 -6.99 -8.48 5.25
N ILE A 10 -6.82 -7.61 4.27
CA ILE A 10 -6.40 -7.97 2.91
C ILE A 10 -5.00 -8.56 2.93
N ALA A 11 -4.06 -7.95 3.64
CA ALA A 11 -2.70 -8.49 3.77
C ALA A 11 -2.70 -9.90 4.36
N LEU A 12 -3.45 -10.12 5.46
CA LEU A 12 -3.62 -11.46 6.03
C LEU A 12 -4.13 -12.48 4.98
N LEU A 13 -5.08 -12.08 4.15
CA LEU A 13 -5.64 -12.95 3.10
C LEU A 13 -4.64 -13.22 1.97
N LEU A 14 -3.91 -12.20 1.52
CA LEU A 14 -2.86 -12.33 0.50
C LEU A 14 -1.76 -13.31 0.95
N GLU A 15 -1.32 -13.21 2.20
CA GLU A 15 -0.30 -14.11 2.74
C GLU A 15 -0.86 -15.53 2.94
N LYS A 16 -2.03 -15.65 3.59
CA LYS A 16 -2.63 -16.95 3.92
C LYS A 16 -3.05 -17.75 2.67
N THR A 17 -3.55 -17.09 1.63
CA THR A 17 -4.24 -17.77 0.52
C THR A 17 -3.49 -17.66 -0.81
N HIS A 18 -2.66 -16.64 -1.00
CA HIS A 18 -1.96 -16.41 -2.26
C HIS A 18 -0.43 -16.55 -2.15
N ASN A 19 0.08 -16.99 -0.99
CA ASN A 19 1.51 -17.18 -0.71
C ASN A 19 2.37 -15.95 -1.05
N MET A 20 1.79 -14.75 -0.91
CA MET A 20 2.51 -13.50 -1.06
C MET A 20 3.19 -13.13 0.26
N SER A 21 4.31 -12.42 0.21
CA SER A 21 4.88 -11.75 1.39
C SER A 21 4.49 -10.27 1.34
N VAL A 22 3.79 -9.77 2.37
CA VAL A 22 3.20 -8.42 2.31
C VAL A 22 3.92 -7.45 3.24
N LEU A 23 4.65 -6.50 2.64
CA LEU A 23 5.28 -5.40 3.37
C LEU A 23 4.28 -4.24 3.59
N GLN A 24 3.71 -4.15 4.80
CA GLN A 24 2.74 -3.10 5.14
C GLN A 24 3.37 -1.77 5.55
N CYS A 25 2.58 -0.70 5.46
CA CYS A 25 2.85 0.58 6.10
C CYS A 25 2.75 0.49 7.64
N VAL A 26 3.30 1.47 8.33
CA VAL A 26 3.06 1.63 9.78
C VAL A 26 1.73 2.33 10.00
N TYR A 27 1.05 1.97 11.07
CA TYR A 27 -0.25 2.55 11.44
C TYR A 27 -0.09 3.38 12.70
N ASN A 28 -0.57 4.62 12.67
CA ASN A 28 -0.58 5.53 13.80
C ASN A 28 -1.84 5.29 14.66
N GLU A 29 -1.91 4.14 15.31
CA GLU A 29 -3.09 3.71 16.10
C GLU A 29 -3.37 4.64 17.29
N GLU A 30 -2.30 5.19 17.88
CA GLU A 30 -2.36 6.11 19.02
C GLU A 30 -2.61 7.57 18.59
N GLU A 31 -2.84 7.82 17.30
CA GLU A 31 -3.06 9.16 16.73
C GLU A 31 -2.00 10.19 17.16
N ILE A 32 -0.74 9.75 17.27
CA ILE A 32 0.40 10.58 17.63
C ILE A 32 0.51 11.74 16.64
N LYS A 33 0.62 12.97 17.14
CA LYS A 33 0.80 14.15 16.29
C LYS A 33 2.20 14.12 15.66
N LEU A 34 2.25 14.10 14.34
CA LEU A 34 3.49 14.09 13.57
C LEU A 34 3.78 15.47 13.01
N SER A 35 5.06 15.84 13.00
CA SER A 35 5.58 16.99 12.26
C SER A 35 5.66 16.69 10.75
N ASP A 36 5.77 17.74 9.94
CA ASP A 36 5.93 17.60 8.49
C ASP A 36 7.19 16.81 8.11
N GLU A 37 8.27 16.96 8.88
CA GLU A 37 9.51 16.21 8.67
C GLU A 37 9.35 14.72 9.00
N GLU A 38 8.59 14.37 10.02
CA GLU A 38 8.26 12.96 10.34
C GLU A 38 7.36 12.35 9.27
N ILE A 39 6.36 13.10 8.78
CA ILE A 39 5.50 12.67 7.67
C ILE A 39 6.34 12.43 6.40
N LYS A 40 7.31 13.31 6.12
CA LYS A 40 8.24 13.13 5.00
C LYS A 40 9.07 11.85 5.13
N LYS A 41 9.62 11.57 6.32
CA LYS A 41 10.37 10.32 6.60
C LYS A 41 9.49 9.07 6.44
N LEU A 42 8.23 9.14 6.85
CA LEU A 42 7.28 8.05 6.62
C LEU A 42 7.05 7.83 5.12
N ASN A 43 6.82 8.90 4.35
CA ASN A 43 6.67 8.80 2.90
C ASN A 43 7.92 8.21 2.21
N GLU A 44 9.12 8.58 2.65
CA GLU A 44 10.36 7.98 2.15
C GLU A 44 10.47 6.50 2.49
N ALA A 45 10.05 6.08 3.69
CA ALA A 45 10.02 4.67 4.05
C ALA A 45 9.07 3.86 3.15
N HIS A 46 7.95 4.45 2.71
CA HIS A 46 7.07 3.83 1.73
C HIS A 46 7.77 3.62 0.38
N TYR A 47 8.47 4.63 -0.14
CA TYR A 47 9.23 4.49 -1.39
C TYR A 47 10.32 3.42 -1.29
N ARG A 48 11.04 3.33 -0.16
CA ARG A 48 12.04 2.27 0.08
C ARG A 48 11.41 0.87 0.05
N LYS A 49 10.23 0.69 0.64
CA LYS A 49 9.47 -0.58 0.58
C LYS A 49 9.12 -0.94 -0.86
N ILE A 50 8.68 0.03 -1.66
CA ILE A 50 8.37 -0.18 -3.09
C ILE A 50 9.62 -0.60 -3.88
N GLN A 51 10.79 -0.02 -3.59
CA GLN A 51 12.04 -0.38 -4.27
C GLN A 51 12.41 -1.85 -4.07
N ILE A 52 12.25 -2.37 -2.84
CA ILE A 52 12.63 -3.76 -2.50
C ILE A 52 11.54 -4.78 -2.85
N ALA A 53 10.28 -4.37 -3.00
CA ALA A 53 9.19 -5.26 -3.36
C ALA A 53 9.19 -5.61 -4.85
N ASP A 54 8.61 -6.75 -5.22
CA ASP A 54 8.41 -7.13 -6.63
C ASP A 54 7.26 -6.33 -7.28
N ALA A 55 6.27 -5.94 -6.48
CA ALA A 55 5.08 -5.21 -6.91
C ALA A 55 4.51 -4.34 -5.77
N ILE A 56 3.67 -3.36 -6.12
CA ILE A 56 2.81 -2.65 -5.18
C ILE A 56 1.37 -3.15 -5.31
N TYR A 57 0.73 -3.45 -4.18
CA TYR A 57 -0.68 -3.79 -4.09
C TYR A 57 -1.49 -2.61 -3.57
N VAL A 58 -2.37 -2.05 -4.40
CA VAL A 58 -3.14 -0.84 -4.11
C VAL A 58 -4.55 -1.20 -3.68
N VAL A 59 -4.89 -0.87 -2.44
CA VAL A 59 -6.24 -1.02 -1.89
C VAL A 59 -7.12 0.16 -2.33
N ASN A 60 -7.73 0.03 -3.51
CA ASN A 60 -8.59 1.05 -4.15
C ASN A 60 -10.10 0.77 -3.98
N LEU A 61 -10.55 0.55 -2.74
CA LEU A 61 -11.96 0.25 -2.45
C LEU A 61 -12.88 1.37 -2.96
N ASN A 62 -13.94 0.99 -3.67
CA ASN A 62 -14.90 1.90 -4.29
C ASN A 62 -14.25 2.94 -5.23
N GLY A 63 -13.09 2.62 -5.80
CA GLY A 63 -12.35 3.51 -6.70
C GLY A 63 -11.57 4.64 -5.99
N TYR A 64 -11.55 4.67 -4.66
CA TYR A 64 -10.81 5.71 -3.93
C TYR A 64 -9.31 5.47 -3.99
N ILE A 65 -8.55 6.51 -4.36
CA ILE A 65 -7.08 6.54 -4.27
C ILE A 65 -6.68 7.88 -3.64
N GLY A 66 -5.95 7.80 -2.53
CA GLY A 66 -5.42 8.99 -1.83
C GLY A 66 -4.24 9.61 -2.58
N GLU A 67 -3.98 10.90 -2.35
CA GLU A 67 -2.91 11.64 -3.02
C GLU A 67 -1.52 11.01 -2.83
N GLN A 68 -1.18 10.60 -1.61
CA GLN A 68 0.08 9.91 -1.31
C GLN A 68 0.18 8.58 -2.07
N VAL A 69 -0.91 7.81 -2.15
CA VAL A 69 -0.95 6.55 -2.92
C VAL A 69 -0.77 6.81 -4.41
N ARG A 70 -1.32 7.91 -4.96
CA ARG A 70 -1.07 8.28 -6.38
C ARG A 70 0.41 8.54 -6.64
N ARG A 71 1.11 9.20 -5.71
CA ARG A 71 2.56 9.42 -5.82
C ARG A 71 3.34 8.11 -5.74
N GLU A 72 2.92 7.20 -4.87
CA GLU A 72 3.51 5.85 -4.74
C GLU A 72 3.32 5.02 -6.01
N ILE A 73 2.14 5.06 -6.64
CA ILE A 73 1.88 4.42 -7.94
C ILE A 73 2.81 4.99 -9.01
N ALA A 74 2.84 6.32 -9.16
CA ALA A 74 3.69 6.97 -10.16
C ALA A 74 5.19 6.65 -9.94
N PHE A 75 5.62 6.58 -8.68
CA PHE A 75 6.98 6.16 -8.33
C PHE A 75 7.25 4.71 -8.73
N ALA A 76 6.34 3.78 -8.39
CA ALA A 76 6.45 2.36 -8.73
C ALA A 76 6.54 2.15 -10.26
N GLU A 77 5.65 2.80 -11.01
CA GLU A 77 5.64 2.77 -12.48
C GLU A 77 6.96 3.30 -13.05
N LYS A 78 7.46 4.42 -12.52
CA LYS A 78 8.73 5.02 -12.95
C LYS A 78 9.92 4.08 -12.80
N ILE A 79 9.94 3.25 -11.74
CA ILE A 79 11.01 2.27 -11.51
C ILE A 79 10.68 0.86 -12.02
N GLY A 80 9.63 0.73 -12.86
CA GLY A 80 9.26 -0.52 -13.53
C GLY A 80 8.65 -1.58 -12.60
N LYS A 81 8.11 -1.19 -11.44
CA LYS A 81 7.43 -2.11 -10.53
C LYS A 81 5.99 -2.33 -10.99
N LYS A 82 5.51 -3.57 -10.87
CA LYS A 82 4.13 -3.93 -11.19
C LYS A 82 3.18 -3.27 -10.19
N VAL A 83 2.09 -2.69 -10.69
CA VAL A 83 0.99 -2.14 -9.88
C VAL A 83 -0.21 -3.07 -9.97
N ILE A 84 -0.69 -3.54 -8.81
CA ILE A 84 -1.84 -4.45 -8.71
C ILE A 84 -2.95 -3.71 -7.98
N PHE A 85 -4.09 -3.50 -8.63
CA PHE A 85 -5.25 -2.89 -7.99
C PHE A 85 -6.15 -3.95 -7.35
N HIS A 86 -6.58 -3.71 -6.12
CA HIS A 86 -7.47 -4.60 -5.38
C HIS A 86 -8.78 -4.89 -6.13
N SER A 87 -9.36 -3.87 -6.76
CA SER A 87 -10.58 -4.03 -7.57
C SER A 87 -10.43 -5.07 -8.68
N ASN A 88 -9.23 -5.18 -9.28
CA ASN A 88 -8.97 -6.05 -10.43
C ASN A 88 -8.51 -7.45 -9.97
N PHE A 89 -7.74 -7.49 -8.86
CA PHE A 89 -7.23 -8.74 -8.32
C PHE A 89 -8.35 -9.73 -7.96
N TYR A 90 -9.47 -9.24 -7.40
CA TYR A 90 -10.60 -10.11 -7.04
C TYR A 90 -11.58 -10.36 -8.18
N SER A 91 -11.59 -9.55 -9.24
CA SER A 91 -12.38 -9.88 -10.44
C SER A 91 -11.76 -11.04 -11.23
N GLU A 92 -10.44 -11.20 -11.18
CA GLU A 92 -9.69 -12.23 -11.92
C GLU A 92 -9.53 -13.55 -11.15
N ASN A 93 -9.67 -13.53 -9.82
CA ASN A 93 -9.48 -14.70 -8.94
C ASN A 93 -10.79 -15.19 -8.28
N LYS A 94 -11.93 -14.93 -8.94
CA LYS A 94 -13.25 -15.42 -8.53
C LYS A 94 -13.62 -16.72 -9.23
#